data_AF-A0AAW3YVM3-F1
#
_entry.id   AF-A0AAW3YVM3-F1
#
_cell.length_a   1.000
_cell.length_b   1.000
_cell.length_c   1.000
_cell.angle_alpha   90.00
_cell.angle_beta   90.00
_cell.angle_gamma   90.00
#
_symmetry.space_group_name_H-M   'P 1'
#
loop_
_entity.id
_entity.type
_entity.pdbx_description
1 polymer ?
#
loop_
_entity_poly.entity_id
_entity_poly.type
_entity_poly.pdbx_seq_one_letter_code
_entity_poly.pdbx_strand_id
1 'polypeptide(L)'
;MADAASGEGSVPGLVDVPNPNKRLFTTTVVTHPRAFDSEAKIFEHIASKINPNAKGTVNLYSELPICKSCQGVIKQFETMHPNVKVNIINK
;
A
#
# COMPACT_ATOMS: atom_id res chain seq x y z
N MET A 1 -6.15 10.47 -6.21
CA MET A 1 -5.44 10.53 -4.93
C MET A 1 -6.00 9.45 -4.01
N ALA A 2 -5.17 8.83 -3.18
CA ALA A 2 -5.56 7.78 -2.26
C ALA A 2 -4.82 8.02 -0.94
N ASP A 3 -5.54 8.47 0.08
CA ASP A 3 -5.00 8.84 1.38
C ASP A 3 -5.37 7.79 2.41
N ALA A 4 -4.45 7.41 3.29
CA ALA A 4 -4.71 6.37 4.29
C ALA A 4 -4.07 6.70 5.63
N ALA A 5 -4.76 6.31 6.70
CA ALA A 5 -4.24 6.28 8.06
C ALA A 5 -4.04 4.83 8.52
N SER A 6 -2.95 4.58 9.23
CA SER A 6 -2.64 3.27 9.80
C SER A 6 -3.65 2.87 10.87
N GLY A 7 -3.88 1.56 11.01
CA GLY A 7 -4.79 0.98 12.02
C GLY A 7 -6.03 0.33 11.40
N GLU A 8 -6.85 -0.32 12.23
CA GLU A 8 -8.00 -1.12 11.79
C GLU A 8 -9.28 -0.30 11.55
N GLY A 9 -9.23 1.01 11.80
CA GLY A 9 -10.37 1.89 11.56
C GLY A 9 -10.56 2.26 10.09
N SER A 10 -11.83 2.43 9.69
CA SER A 10 -12.23 3.15 8.49
C SER A 10 -12.58 4.59 8.86
N VAL A 11 -11.92 5.55 8.23
CA VAL A 11 -12.17 6.98 8.44
C VAL A 11 -12.78 7.54 7.15
N PRO A 12 -13.93 8.25 7.22
CA PRO A 12 -14.56 8.83 6.03
C PRO A 12 -13.58 9.70 5.24
N GLY A 13 -13.51 9.45 3.92
CA GLY A 13 -12.60 10.16 3.02
C GLY A 13 -11.21 9.55 2.88
N LEU A 14 -10.87 8.51 3.66
CA LEU A 14 -9.63 7.73 3.51
C LEU A 14 -9.87 6.38 2.85
N VAL A 15 -8.79 5.73 2.42
CA VAL A 15 -8.80 4.36 1.93
C VAL A 15 -9.23 3.43 3.07
N ASP A 16 -10.28 2.66 2.79
CA ASP A 16 -10.80 1.65 3.70
C ASP A 16 -9.82 0.50 3.96
N VAL A 17 -10.02 -0.18 5.08
CA VAL A 17 -9.29 -1.40 5.40
C VAL A 17 -9.63 -2.50 4.39
N PRO A 18 -8.63 -3.06 3.67
CA PRO A 18 -8.87 -4.14 2.74
C PRO A 18 -9.40 -5.39 3.46
N ASN A 19 -10.30 -6.13 2.79
CA ASN A 19 -10.87 -7.35 3.34
C ASN A 19 -9.76 -8.33 3.75
N PRO A 20 -9.72 -8.81 5.01
CA PRO A 20 -8.67 -9.70 5.50
C PRO A 20 -8.51 -11.00 4.69
N ASN A 21 -9.61 -11.49 4.09
CA ASN A 21 -9.62 -12.73 3.31
C ASN A 21 -9.28 -12.52 1.82
N LYS A 22 -9.09 -11.27 1.37
CA LYS A 22 -8.81 -10.92 -0.03
C LYS A 22 -7.63 -9.97 -0.17
N ARG A 23 -6.61 -10.14 0.69
CA ARG A 23 -5.37 -9.37 0.59
C ARG A 23 -4.60 -9.77 -0.66
N LEU A 24 -4.19 -8.79 -1.47
CA LEU A 24 -3.34 -8.98 -2.64
C LEU A 24 -1.86 -9.08 -2.25
N PHE A 25 -1.48 -8.46 -1.12
CA PHE A 25 -0.11 -8.38 -0.67
C PHE A 25 0.06 -8.93 0.74
N THR A 26 1.24 -9.50 0.99
CA THR A 26 1.61 -10.04 2.28
C THR A 26 2.53 -9.09 3.03
N THR A 27 2.35 -8.99 4.34
CA THR A 27 3.17 -8.15 5.23
C THR A 27 3.92 -9.03 6.22
N THR A 28 5.21 -8.77 6.43
CA THR A 28 5.97 -9.47 7.46
C THR A 28 5.61 -8.90 8.83
N VAL A 29 5.16 -9.78 9.74
CA VAL A 29 4.93 -9.43 11.14
C VAL A 29 6.28 -9.28 11.83
N VAL A 30 6.51 -8.13 12.46
CA VAL A 30 7.71 -7.87 13.30
C VAL A 30 7.32 -7.91 14.77
N THR A 31 6.66 -6.86 15.26
CA THR A 31 6.17 -6.77 16.65
C THR A 31 4.65 -6.78 16.73
N HIS A 32 3.98 -6.34 15.67
CA HIS A 32 2.54 -6.26 15.53
C HIS A 32 2.15 -6.45 14.06
N PRO A 33 0.88 -6.75 13.75
CA PRO A 33 0.40 -6.83 12.38
C PRO A 33 0.67 -5.53 11.61
N ARG A 34 1.14 -5.69 10.37
CA ARG A 34 1.49 -4.59 9.45
C ARG A 34 0.51 -4.48 8.27
N ALA A 35 -0.46 -5.38 8.19
CA ALA A 35 -1.49 -5.41 7.14
C ALA A 35 -2.41 -4.18 7.19
N PHE A 36 -2.41 -3.43 8.29
CA PHE A 36 -3.23 -2.24 8.50
C PHE A 36 -2.42 -0.94 8.42
N ASP A 37 -1.14 -1.01 8.06
CA ASP A 37 -0.33 0.19 7.81
C ASP A 37 -0.85 0.91 6.55
N SER A 38 -0.79 2.25 6.55
CA SER A 38 -1.27 3.10 5.46
C SER A 38 -0.79 2.65 4.08
N GLU A 39 0.50 2.30 3.97
CA GLU A 39 1.13 1.88 2.73
C GLU A 39 0.48 0.60 2.20
N ALA A 40 0.23 -0.38 3.08
CA ALA A 40 -0.44 -1.62 2.68
C ALA A 40 -1.85 -1.33 2.16
N LYS A 41 -2.62 -0.48 2.86
CA LYS A 41 -3.97 -0.09 2.41
C LYS A 41 -3.94 0.61 1.05
N ILE A 42 -3.04 1.55 0.85
CA ILE A 42 -2.92 2.32 -0.40
C ILE A 42 -2.60 1.40 -1.57
N PHE A 43 -1.60 0.53 -1.46
CA PHE A 43 -1.21 -0.33 -2.57
C PHE A 43 -2.26 -1.39 -2.87
N GLU A 44 -2.90 -1.98 -1.85
CA GLU A 44 -4.05 -2.87 -2.03
C GLU A 44 -5.18 -2.17 -2.80
N HIS A 45 -5.51 -0.94 -2.41
CA HIS A 45 -6.54 -0.14 -3.05
C HIS A 45 -6.21 0.16 -4.52
N ILE A 46 -4.98 0.56 -4.81
CA ILE A 46 -4.54 0.85 -6.19
C ILE A 46 -4.55 -0.42 -7.02
N ALA A 47 -3.94 -1.51 -6.53
CA ALA A 47 -3.86 -2.78 -7.24
C ALA A 47 -5.24 -3.37 -7.54
N SER A 48 -6.22 -3.18 -6.64
CA SER A 48 -7.60 -3.62 -6.88
C SER A 48 -8.31 -2.87 -8.02
N LYS A 49 -7.79 -1.71 -8.44
CA LYS A 49 -8.44 -0.82 -9.42
C LYS A 49 -7.74 -0.79 -10.78
N ILE A 50 -6.52 -1.31 -10.87
CA ILE A 50 -5.71 -1.22 -12.09
C ILE A 50 -5.41 -2.60 -12.67
N ASN A 51 -5.21 -2.65 -13.98
CA ASN A 51 -4.81 -3.88 -14.65
C ASN A 51 -3.30 -4.16 -14.42
N PRO A 52 -2.85 -5.42 -14.45
CA PRO A 52 -1.43 -5.79 -14.39
C PRO A 52 -0.56 -5.06 -15.44
N ASN A 53 -1.13 -4.80 -16.62
CA ASN A 53 -0.46 -4.09 -17.72
C ASN A 53 -0.57 -2.56 -17.65
N ALA A 54 -1.19 -2.00 -16.60
CA ALA A 54 -1.28 -0.55 -16.42
C ALA A 54 0.12 0.07 -16.37
N LYS A 55 0.25 1.27 -16.97
CA LYS A 55 1.49 2.05 -16.97
C LYS A 55 1.26 3.35 -16.24
N GLY A 56 2.25 3.81 -15.49
CA GLY A 56 2.14 5.09 -14.80
C GLY A 56 3.15 5.27 -13.69
N THR A 57 2.85 6.22 -12.81
CA THR A 57 3.69 6.56 -11.67
C THR A 57 2.82 6.75 -10.43
N VAL A 58 3.19 6.12 -9.33
CA VAL A 58 2.63 6.34 -8.00
C VAL A 58 3.64 7.12 -7.19
N ASN A 59 3.30 8.34 -6.78
CA ASN A 59 4.10 9.14 -5.85
C ASN A 59 3.50 8.96 -4.45
N LEU A 60 4.19 8.19 -3.60
CA LEU A 60 3.81 7.95 -2.22
C LEU A 60 4.45 8.99 -1.31
N TYR A 61 3.62 9.86 -0.73
CA TYR A 61 4.04 10.81 0.28
C TYR A 61 3.82 10.20 1.67
N SER A 62 4.86 10.17 2.50
CA SER A 62 4.78 9.63 3.85
C SER A 62 5.39 10.57 4.87
N GLU A 63 4.67 10.80 5.97
CA GLU A 63 5.15 11.55 7.13
C GLU A 63 6.18 10.77 7.95
N LEU A 64 6.24 9.45 7.77
CA LEU A 64 7.18 8.57 8.47
C LEU A 64 8.02 7.75 7.48
N PRO A 65 9.25 7.34 7.87
CA PRO A 65 10.05 6.41 7.08
C PRO A 65 9.30 5.11 6.79
N ILE A 66 9.38 4.64 5.54
CA ILE A 66 8.69 3.42 5.12
C ILE A 66 9.27 2.21 5.84
N CYS A 67 8.41 1.48 6.54
CA CYS A 67 8.80 0.31 7.34
C CYS A 67 9.33 -0.84 6.46
N LYS A 68 10.19 -1.72 7.01
CA LYS A 68 10.73 -2.88 6.24
C LYS A 68 9.64 -3.77 5.65
N SER A 69 8.56 -4.03 6.39
CA SER A 69 7.41 -4.79 5.89
C SER A 69 6.70 -4.06 4.74
N CYS A 70 6.55 -2.75 4.85
CA CYS A 70 5.90 -1.87 3.88
C CYS A 70 6.70 -1.81 2.56
N GLN A 71 8.03 -1.80 2.65
CA GLN A 71 8.91 -1.97 1.48
C GLN A 71 8.68 -3.32 0.78
N GLY A 72 8.39 -4.39 1.54
CA GLY A 72 7.99 -5.67 1.00
C GLY A 72 6.69 -5.61 0.19
N VAL A 73 5.71 -4.83 0.64
CA VAL A 73 4.45 -4.60 -0.10
C VAL A 73 4.73 -3.83 -1.40
N ILE A 74 5.53 -2.77 -1.35
CA ILE A 74 5.91 -2.00 -2.53
C ILE A 74 6.56 -2.89 -3.58
N LYS A 75 7.51 -3.75 -3.19
CA LYS A 75 8.15 -4.70 -4.11
C LYS A 75 7.17 -5.69 -4.72
N GLN A 76 6.21 -6.18 -3.95
CA GLN A 76 5.15 -7.06 -4.48
C GLN A 76 4.28 -6.32 -5.49
N PHE A 77 3.92 -5.07 -5.20
CA PHE A 77 3.16 -4.22 -6.11
C PHE A 77 3.91 -3.96 -7.42
N GLU A 78 5.20 -3.60 -7.35
CA GLU A 78 6.05 -3.39 -8.53
C GLU A 78 6.23 -4.67 -9.36
N THR A 79 6.27 -5.84 -8.70
CA THR A 79 6.31 -7.14 -9.38
C THR A 79 4.99 -7.43 -10.10
N MET A 80 3.86 -7.10 -9.48
CA MET A 80 2.52 -7.28 -10.05
C MET A 80 2.23 -6.26 -11.18
N HIS A 81 2.80 -5.06 -11.10
CA HIS A 81 2.62 -3.96 -12.04
C HIS A 81 3.97 -3.40 -12.50
N PRO A 82 4.74 -4.15 -13.33
CA PRO A 82 6.11 -3.78 -13.69
C PRO A 82 6.24 -2.50 -14.50
N ASN A 83 5.14 -2.01 -15.09
CA ASN A 83 5.11 -0.74 -15.83
C ASN A 83 4.67 0.45 -14.97
N VAL A 84 4.42 0.26 -13.67
CA VAL A 84 4.10 1.32 -12.71
C VAL A 84 5.35 1.63 -11.89
N LYS A 85 5.80 2.88 -11.94
CA LYS A 85 6.93 3.35 -11.13
C LYS A 85 6.43 3.84 -9.77
N VAL A 86 7.05 3.40 -8.68
CA VAL A 86 6.74 3.90 -7.34
C VAL A 86 7.85 4.84 -6.88
N ASN A 87 7.50 6.09 -6.60
CA ASN A 87 8.40 7.08 -6.00
C ASN A 87 7.99 7.30 -4.56
N ILE A 88 8.94 7.17 -3.64
CA ILE A 88 8.73 7.41 -2.22
C ILE A 88 9.24 8.82 -1.89
N ILE A 89 8.38 9.63 -1.29
CA ILE A 89 8.68 11.00 -0.90
C ILE A 89 8.43 11.10 0.61
N ASN A 90 9.52 11.15 1.37
CA ASN A 90 9.48 11.36 2.81
C ASN A 90 9.57 12.86 3.13
N LYS A 91 8.77 13.30 4.10
CA LYS A 91 8.85 14.65 4.64
C LYS A 91 9.79 14.73 5.84
#